data_AF-A0A0C2VZ28-F1
#
_entry.id   AF-A0A0C2VZ28-F1
#
_cell.length_a   1.000
_cell.length_b   1.000
_cell.length_c   1.000
_cell.angle_alpha   90.00
_cell.angle_beta   90.00
_cell.angle_gamma   90.00
#
_symmetry.space_group_name_H-M   'P 1'
#
loop_
_entity.id
_entity.type
_entity.pdbx_description
1 polymer ?
#
loop_
_entity_poly.entity_id
_entity_poly.type
_entity_poly.pdbx_seq_one_letter_code
_entity_poly.pdbx_strand_id
1 'polypeptide(L)'
;MLPSMSHQYTPTTCRSHIEDPLTSHRLSKELVTRYPTDSCPIVFVCVGSDRSTGDSLGPLIGSNLQKRNLPHFHLYGTLKEPVHALNLEQTMTTIYEFYPDAFIIGIDACLGQYRNVGFIEVGDGPIRPGAGVNKKLPDVGNIHIMGIVNVGGFMEMAMLQNTRLYLVTEMASIITDIIHYSNILYRNKI
;
A
#
# COMPACT_ATOMS: atom_id res chain seq x y z
N MET A 1 -27.67 6.90 -33.48
CA MET A 1 -26.41 6.90 -32.69
C MET A 1 -26.80 7.00 -31.23
N LEU A 2 -26.67 5.91 -30.48
CA LEU A 2 -26.84 5.93 -29.02
C LEU A 2 -25.55 6.48 -28.39
N PRO A 3 -25.63 7.36 -27.37
CA PRO A 3 -24.44 7.79 -26.66
C PRO A 3 -23.88 6.64 -25.82
N SER A 4 -22.58 6.39 -25.96
CA SER A 4 -21.82 5.45 -25.13
C SER A 4 -21.85 5.91 -23.67
N MET A 5 -22.47 5.12 -22.80
CA MET A 5 -22.34 5.28 -21.36
C MET A 5 -20.91 4.95 -20.94
N SER A 6 -20.12 5.97 -20.61
CA SER A 6 -18.90 5.78 -19.83
C SER A 6 -19.32 5.41 -18.40
N HIS A 7 -19.31 4.11 -18.08
CA HIS A 7 -19.35 3.70 -16.67
C HIS A 7 -18.11 4.28 -15.98
N GLN A 8 -18.32 5.35 -15.20
CA GLN A 8 -17.36 5.79 -14.20
C GLN A 8 -17.29 4.68 -13.14
N TYR A 9 -16.33 3.77 -13.29
CA TYR A 9 -16.01 2.78 -12.27
C TYR A 9 -15.60 3.54 -11.01
N THR A 10 -16.43 3.49 -9.97
CA THR A 10 -16.04 4.04 -8.66
C THR A 10 -15.22 2.94 -7.99
N PRO A 11 -13.93 3.16 -7.69
CA PRO A 11 -13.10 2.14 -7.05
C PRO A 11 -13.77 1.68 -5.76
N THR A 12 -13.95 0.37 -5.58
CA THR A 12 -14.58 -0.14 -4.37
C THR A 12 -13.50 -0.23 -3.29
N THR A 13 -13.53 0.68 -2.32
CA THR A 13 -12.59 0.68 -1.20
C THR A 13 -13.25 0.16 0.07
N CYS A 14 -12.50 -0.61 0.85
CA CYS A 14 -12.86 -0.99 2.21
C CYS A 14 -11.85 -0.41 3.17
N ARG A 15 -12.32 0.24 4.24
CA ARG A 15 -11.47 0.91 5.22
C ARG A 15 -11.86 0.56 6.65
N SER A 16 -10.87 0.47 7.52
CA SER A 16 -11.05 0.24 8.96
C SER A 16 -10.03 1.05 9.75
N HIS A 17 -10.42 1.53 10.93
CA HIS A 17 -9.56 2.35 11.79
C HIS A 17 -8.67 1.46 12.67
N ILE A 18 -7.42 1.84 12.91
CA ILE A 18 -6.47 1.05 13.71
C ILE A 18 -6.92 0.74 15.14
N GLU A 19 -7.83 1.53 15.70
CA GLU A 19 -8.39 1.28 17.04
C GLU A 19 -9.42 0.15 17.06
N ASP A 20 -9.94 -0.27 15.89
CA ASP A 20 -10.81 -1.44 15.81
C ASP A 20 -9.97 -2.73 15.89
N PRO A 21 -10.13 -3.56 16.93
CA PRO A 21 -9.34 -4.78 17.11
C PRO A 21 -9.58 -5.82 16.00
N LEU A 22 -10.63 -5.68 15.20
CA LEU A 22 -10.94 -6.56 14.08
C LEU A 22 -10.38 -6.05 12.74
N THR A 23 -9.66 -4.93 12.72
CA THR A 23 -9.11 -4.33 11.48
C THR A 23 -8.30 -5.32 10.67
N SER A 24 -7.34 -6.02 11.29
CA SER A 24 -6.49 -6.97 10.56
C SER A 24 -7.29 -8.11 9.92
N HIS A 25 -8.30 -8.62 10.64
CA HIS A 25 -9.14 -9.71 10.16
C HIS A 25 -10.13 -9.26 9.06
N ARG A 26 -10.72 -8.07 9.18
CA ARG A 26 -11.65 -7.55 8.15
C ARG A 26 -10.91 -7.23 6.86
N LEU A 27 -9.82 -6.47 6.95
CA LEU A 27 -9.10 -6.04 5.76
C LEU A 27 -8.32 -7.18 5.11
N SER A 28 -7.90 -8.22 5.84
CA SER A 28 -7.30 -9.41 5.22
C SER A 28 -8.30 -10.20 4.37
N LYS A 29 -9.57 -10.28 4.80
CA LYS A 29 -10.65 -10.88 3.99
C LYS A 29 -10.92 -10.09 2.72
N GLU A 30 -10.89 -8.76 2.81
CA GLU A 30 -11.03 -7.89 1.64
C GLU A 30 -9.83 -7.94 0.70
N LEU A 31 -8.62 -8.09 1.24
CA LEU A 31 -7.41 -8.19 0.44
C LEU A 31 -7.38 -9.51 -0.34
N VAL A 32 -7.74 -10.65 0.28
CA VAL A 32 -7.73 -11.96 -0.37
C VAL A 32 -8.84 -12.16 -1.42
N THR A 33 -9.88 -11.34 -1.42
CA THR A 33 -10.91 -11.36 -2.49
C THR A 33 -10.40 -10.68 -3.76
N ARG A 34 -9.38 -9.83 -3.65
CA ARG A 34 -8.78 -9.08 -4.76
C ARG A 34 -7.54 -9.74 -5.35
N TYR A 35 -6.99 -10.75 -4.68
CA TYR A 35 -5.88 -11.53 -5.23
C TYR A 35 -6.29 -12.26 -6.51
N PRO A 36 -5.37 -12.40 -7.47
CA PRO A 36 -5.62 -13.13 -8.69
C PRO A 36 -5.97 -14.59 -8.38
N THR A 37 -6.83 -15.19 -9.19
CA THR A 37 -7.13 -16.63 -9.12
C THR A 37 -6.10 -17.48 -9.85
N ASP A 38 -5.37 -16.87 -10.79
CA ASP A 38 -4.35 -17.52 -11.59
C ASP A 38 -3.00 -17.52 -10.85
N SER A 39 -2.10 -18.43 -11.22
CA SER A 39 -0.77 -18.61 -10.62
C SER A 39 0.22 -17.49 -10.97
N CYS A 40 -0.22 -16.24 -11.15
CA CYS A 40 0.68 -15.14 -11.43
C CYS A 40 1.41 -14.68 -10.15
N PRO A 41 2.65 -14.16 -10.26
CA PRO A 41 3.38 -13.66 -9.11
C PRO A 41 2.65 -12.49 -8.45
N ILE A 42 2.56 -12.51 -7.12
CA ILE A 42 2.02 -11.39 -6.34
C ILE A 42 3.19 -10.57 -5.80
N VAL A 43 3.22 -9.27 -6.13
CA VAL A 43 4.32 -8.37 -5.77
C VAL A 43 3.81 -7.22 -4.91
N PHE A 44 4.34 -7.09 -3.69
CA PHE A 44 4.10 -5.93 -2.84
C PHE A 44 5.16 -4.86 -3.08
N VAL A 45 4.74 -3.62 -3.30
CA VAL A 45 5.62 -2.46 -3.45
C VAL A 45 5.31 -1.46 -2.36
N CYS A 46 6.15 -1.44 -1.33
CA CYS A 46 6.01 -0.55 -0.19
C CYS A 46 6.72 0.77 -0.45
N VAL A 47 5.95 1.78 -0.84
CA VAL A 47 6.45 3.11 -1.19
C VAL A 47 6.64 3.96 0.07
N GLY A 48 7.73 4.73 0.07
CA GLY A 48 8.06 5.67 1.12
C GLY A 48 9.57 5.78 1.38
N SER A 49 9.94 6.60 2.35
CA SER A 49 11.33 6.84 2.75
C SER A 49 11.49 6.73 4.27
N ASP A 50 12.64 6.20 4.69
CA ASP A 50 13.11 6.18 6.07
C ASP A 50 13.53 7.56 6.61
N ARG A 51 13.52 8.61 5.77
CA ARG A 51 13.98 9.97 6.11
C ARG A 51 12.87 10.91 6.58
N SER A 52 11.61 10.46 6.57
CA SER A 52 10.43 11.22 7.00
C SER A 52 9.50 10.28 7.76
N THR A 53 9.08 10.66 8.97
CA THR A 53 8.33 9.76 9.85
C THR A 53 7.01 9.30 9.22
N GLY A 54 6.22 10.22 8.66
CA GLY A 54 4.95 9.88 8.00
C GLY A 54 5.13 9.09 6.71
N ASP A 55 6.25 9.30 6.01
CA ASP A 55 6.58 8.61 4.75
C ASP A 55 7.24 7.24 4.99
N SER A 56 7.58 6.91 6.24
CA SER A 56 8.27 5.67 6.59
C SER A 56 7.34 4.44 6.68
N LEU A 57 6.03 4.63 6.51
CA LEU A 57 5.04 3.56 6.64
C LEU A 57 5.37 2.37 5.73
N GLY A 58 5.59 2.61 4.43
CA GLY A 58 5.93 1.57 3.46
C GLY A 58 7.21 0.81 3.85
N PRO A 59 8.36 1.47 3.98
CA PRO A 59 9.61 0.82 4.40
C PRO A 59 9.50 0.01 5.71
N LEU A 60 8.72 0.49 6.69
CA LEU A 60 8.45 -0.24 7.94
C LEU A 60 7.64 -1.52 7.70
N ILE A 61 6.56 -1.44 6.91
CA ILE A 61 5.76 -2.61 6.52
C ILE A 61 6.63 -3.64 5.81
N GLY A 62 7.41 -3.21 4.82
CA GLY A 62 8.27 -4.13 4.09
C GLY A 62 9.33 -4.77 4.97
N SER A 63 9.99 -4.01 5.85
CA SER A 63 10.93 -4.60 6.81
C SER A 63 10.28 -5.59 7.78
N ASN A 64 9.02 -5.39 8.14
CA ASN A 64 8.27 -6.34 8.97
C ASN A 64 7.87 -7.60 8.17
N LEU A 65 7.40 -7.45 6.93
CA LEU A 65 7.06 -8.56 6.04
C LEU A 65 8.26 -9.42 5.68
N GLN A 66 9.43 -8.80 5.46
CA GLN A 66 10.68 -9.51 5.17
C GLN A 66 11.02 -10.52 6.29
N LYS A 67 10.72 -10.20 7.56
CA LYS A 67 10.92 -11.09 8.70
C LYS A 67 9.90 -12.24 8.74
N ARG A 68 8.72 -12.09 8.13
CA ARG A 68 7.66 -13.11 8.08
C ARG A 68 7.92 -14.19 7.02
N ASN A 69 8.79 -13.92 6.04
CA ASN A 69 9.18 -14.83 4.96
C ASN A 69 7.97 -15.49 4.25
N LEU A 70 7.15 -14.68 3.57
CA LEU A 70 5.93 -15.15 2.89
C LEU A 70 6.29 -15.76 1.51
N PRO A 71 6.18 -17.09 1.31
CA PRO A 71 6.80 -17.78 0.18
C PRO A 71 6.15 -17.50 -1.18
N HIS A 72 4.92 -17.00 -1.22
CA HIS A 72 4.18 -16.75 -2.46
C HIS A 72 4.26 -15.31 -2.94
N PHE A 73 4.92 -14.43 -2.16
CA PHE A 73 4.90 -13.00 -2.39
C PHE A 73 6.31 -12.46 -2.59
N HIS A 74 6.46 -11.59 -3.58
CA HIS A 74 7.66 -10.79 -3.76
C HIS A 74 7.48 -9.44 -3.09
N LEU A 75 8.57 -8.86 -2.59
CA LEU A 75 8.53 -7.65 -1.78
C LEU A 75 9.60 -6.67 -2.23
N TYR A 76 9.17 -5.44 -2.49
CA TYR A 76 10.03 -4.28 -2.74
C TYR A 76 9.67 -3.16 -1.77
N GLY A 77 10.68 -2.39 -1.35
CA GLY A 77 10.53 -1.33 -0.36
C GLY A 77 10.66 -1.87 1.05
N THR A 78 11.83 -1.71 1.64
CA THR A 78 12.12 -2.00 3.06
C THR A 78 12.89 -0.81 3.64
N LEU A 79 13.12 -0.78 4.96
CA LEU A 79 14.04 0.21 5.54
C LEU A 79 15.46 0.11 4.96
N LYS A 80 15.91 -1.10 4.62
CA LYS A 80 17.25 -1.32 4.05
C LYS A 80 17.33 -0.86 2.59
N GLU A 81 16.26 -1.13 1.84
CA GLU A 81 16.16 -0.87 0.40
C GLU A 81 14.81 -0.17 0.14
N PRO A 82 14.69 1.14 0.45
CA PRO A 82 13.45 1.87 0.31
C PRO A 82 13.08 2.08 -1.16
N VAL A 83 11.79 2.14 -1.44
CA VAL A 83 11.25 2.53 -2.75
C VAL A 83 10.60 3.88 -2.58
N HIS A 84 11.21 4.91 -3.15
CA HIS A 84 10.80 6.30 -3.03
C HIS A 84 10.79 6.99 -4.40
N ALA A 85 10.34 8.24 -4.45
CA ALA A 85 10.18 8.99 -5.70
C ALA A 85 11.41 8.99 -6.65
N LEU A 86 12.64 8.90 -6.12
CA LEU A 86 13.86 8.96 -6.94
C LEU A 86 14.23 7.64 -7.63
N ASN A 87 13.75 6.49 -7.13
CA ASN A 87 14.08 5.17 -7.69
C ASN A 87 12.85 4.37 -8.13
N LEU A 88 11.64 4.88 -7.88
CA LEU A 88 10.39 4.17 -8.16
C LEU A 88 10.28 3.71 -9.62
N GLU A 89 10.60 4.58 -10.59
CA GLU A 89 10.54 4.21 -12.01
C GLU A 89 11.44 3.03 -12.34
N GLN A 90 12.69 3.05 -11.86
CA GLN A 90 13.62 1.94 -12.04
C GLN A 90 13.11 0.67 -11.33
N THR A 91 12.59 0.78 -10.12
CA THR A 91 12.00 -0.36 -9.39
C THR A 91 10.86 -0.99 -10.17
N MET A 92 9.96 -0.19 -10.74
CA MET A 92 8.83 -0.71 -11.53
C MET A 92 9.31 -1.39 -12.81
N THR A 93 10.28 -0.80 -13.53
CA THR A 93 10.90 -1.45 -14.70
C THR A 93 11.47 -2.81 -14.33
N THR A 94 12.24 -2.89 -13.24
CA THR A 94 12.79 -4.16 -12.74
C THR A 94 11.67 -5.17 -12.42
N ILE A 95 10.60 -4.76 -11.73
CA ILE A 95 9.48 -5.65 -11.40
C ILE A 95 8.86 -6.25 -12.68
N TYR A 96 8.59 -5.42 -13.69
CA TYR A 96 7.99 -5.92 -14.94
C TYR A 96 8.96 -6.76 -15.79
N GLU A 97 10.27 -6.55 -15.68
CA GLU A 97 11.27 -7.40 -16.32
C GLU A 97 11.35 -8.80 -15.66
N PHE A 98 11.33 -8.86 -14.33
CA PHE A 98 11.40 -10.13 -13.59
C PHE A 98 10.07 -10.87 -13.53
N TYR A 99 8.95 -10.13 -13.50
CA TYR A 99 7.60 -10.65 -13.35
C TYR A 99 6.63 -9.95 -14.33
N PRO A 100 6.67 -10.28 -15.64
CA PRO A 100 5.88 -9.59 -16.66
C PRO A 100 4.37 -9.57 -16.40
N ASP A 101 3.84 -10.64 -15.78
CA ASP A 101 2.42 -10.81 -15.48
C ASP A 101 2.10 -10.62 -13.98
N ALA A 102 2.97 -9.90 -13.24
CA ALA A 102 2.78 -9.70 -11.81
C ALA A 102 1.46 -8.99 -11.49
N PHE A 103 0.78 -9.49 -10.46
CA PHE A 103 -0.25 -8.76 -9.76
C PHE A 103 0.37 -7.92 -8.65
N ILE A 104 0.43 -6.61 -8.85
CA ILE A 104 1.14 -5.67 -7.99
C ILE A 104 0.18 -5.07 -6.98
N ILE A 105 0.58 -5.03 -5.71
CA ILE A 105 -0.10 -4.30 -4.64
C ILE A 105 0.78 -3.13 -4.21
N GLY A 106 0.33 -1.91 -4.50
CA GLY A 106 0.99 -0.69 -4.03
C GLY A 106 0.63 -0.41 -2.57
N ILE A 107 1.62 -0.09 -1.74
CA ILE A 107 1.41 0.30 -0.35
C ILE A 107 2.01 1.68 -0.15
N ASP A 108 1.21 2.62 0.38
CA ASP A 108 1.65 4.00 0.59
C ASP A 108 1.06 4.63 1.86
N ALA A 109 1.71 5.68 2.33
CA ALA A 109 1.13 6.61 3.29
C ALA A 109 0.49 7.78 2.55
N CYS A 110 -0.64 8.25 3.05
CA CYS A 110 -1.27 9.48 2.56
C CYS A 110 -1.69 10.39 3.70
N LEU A 111 -1.94 11.64 3.34
CA LEU A 111 -2.53 12.63 4.22
C LEU A 111 -4.03 12.71 3.93
N GLY A 112 -4.83 12.97 4.97
CA GLY A 112 -6.28 12.99 4.84
C GLY A 112 -6.95 14.03 5.73
N GLN A 113 -8.28 13.96 5.80
CA GLN A 113 -9.03 14.74 6.77
C GLN A 113 -8.74 14.25 8.19
N TYR A 114 -8.80 15.14 9.18
CA TYR A 114 -8.55 14.81 10.59
C TYR A 114 -9.29 13.56 11.07
N ARG A 115 -10.59 13.43 10.77
CA ARG A 115 -11.41 12.27 11.14
C ARG A 115 -11.01 10.94 10.49
N ASN A 116 -10.13 10.99 9.49
CA ASN A 116 -9.67 9.83 8.74
C ASN A 116 -8.25 9.41 9.12
N VAL A 117 -7.53 10.19 9.95
CA VAL A 117 -6.21 9.79 10.45
C VAL A 117 -6.35 8.47 11.22
N GLY A 118 -5.45 7.52 10.95
CA GLY A 118 -5.50 6.17 11.54
C GLY A 118 -6.38 5.17 10.78
N PHE A 119 -7.04 5.56 9.69
CA PHE A 119 -7.68 4.59 8.80
C PHE A 119 -6.65 3.91 7.88
N ILE A 120 -6.85 2.61 7.69
CA ILE A 120 -6.22 1.81 6.65
C ILE A 120 -7.28 1.51 5.61
N GLU A 121 -6.94 1.69 4.34
CA GLU A 121 -7.80 1.43 3.19
C GLU A 121 -7.19 0.34 2.31
N VAL A 122 -8.03 -0.60 1.87
CA VAL A 122 -7.74 -1.56 0.79
C VAL A 122 -8.68 -1.23 -0.36
N GLY A 123 -8.13 -0.97 -1.54
CA GLY A 123 -8.92 -0.48 -2.66
C GLY A 123 -8.41 -0.95 -4.01
N ASP A 124 -9.27 -0.86 -5.01
CA ASP A 124 -8.94 -1.18 -6.40
C ASP A 124 -8.15 -0.04 -7.05
N GLY A 125 -7.31 -0.38 -8.02
CA GLY A 125 -6.50 0.57 -8.77
C GLY A 125 -5.18 0.94 -8.10
N PRO A 126 -4.29 1.61 -8.86
CA PRO A 126 -2.95 1.94 -8.40
C PRO A 126 -2.95 3.03 -7.33
N ILE A 127 -1.90 3.04 -6.50
CA ILE A 127 -1.50 4.26 -5.81
C ILE A 127 -0.88 5.24 -6.81
N ARG A 128 -0.95 6.53 -6.47
CA ARG A 128 -0.30 7.62 -7.21
C ARG A 128 0.71 8.31 -6.29
N PRO A 129 1.94 7.77 -6.20
CA PRO A 129 2.93 8.30 -5.29
C PRO A 129 3.26 9.74 -5.59
N GLY A 130 3.63 10.49 -4.55
CA GLY A 130 4.27 11.78 -4.74
C GLY A 130 3.34 12.97 -4.96
N ALA A 131 2.13 12.97 -4.39
CA ALA A 131 1.27 14.17 -4.34
C ALA A 131 1.99 15.42 -3.79
N GLY A 132 3.07 15.26 -3.02
CA GLY A 132 3.93 16.33 -2.51
C GLY A 132 5.24 16.60 -3.28
N VAL A 133 5.49 15.92 -4.41
CA VAL A 133 6.69 16.14 -5.24
C VAL A 133 6.32 16.59 -6.64
N ASN A 134 6.99 17.62 -7.17
CA ASN A 134 6.75 18.18 -8.52
C ASN A 134 7.24 17.26 -9.67
N LYS A 135 7.21 15.94 -9.48
CA LYS A 135 7.60 14.95 -10.50
C LYS A 135 6.41 14.06 -10.84
N LYS A 136 6.24 13.76 -12.13
CA LYS A 136 5.27 12.77 -12.58
C LYS A 136 5.86 11.38 -12.30
N LEU A 137 5.37 10.72 -11.26
CA LEU A 137 5.75 9.36 -10.91
C LEU A 137 4.84 8.34 -11.60
N PRO A 138 5.33 7.12 -11.88
CA PRO A 138 4.48 6.06 -12.39
C PRO A 138 3.45 5.64 -11.34
N ASP A 139 2.26 5.28 -11.81
CA ASP A 139 1.23 4.60 -11.02
C ASP A 139 1.74 3.22 -10.57
N VAL A 140 1.41 2.81 -9.34
CA VAL A 140 1.91 1.55 -8.76
C VAL A 140 0.75 0.68 -8.31
N GLY A 141 0.69 -0.55 -8.83
CA GLY A 141 -0.26 -1.57 -8.36
C GLY A 141 -1.52 -1.72 -9.22
N ASN A 142 -2.06 -2.94 -9.19
CA ASN A 142 -3.42 -3.25 -9.64
C ASN A 142 -4.45 -2.91 -8.56
N ILE A 143 -4.03 -3.04 -7.30
CA ILE A 143 -4.77 -2.65 -6.09
C ILE A 143 -3.81 -1.94 -5.14
N HIS A 144 -4.34 -1.36 -4.07
CA HIS A 144 -3.55 -0.66 -3.08
C HIS A 144 -3.94 -0.94 -1.64
N ILE A 145 -2.99 -0.66 -0.75
CA ILE A 145 -3.20 -0.48 0.69
C ILE A 145 -2.70 0.92 1.05
N MET A 146 -3.56 1.77 1.59
CA MET A 146 -3.17 3.13 2.02
C MET A 146 -3.36 3.32 3.52
N GLY A 147 -2.36 3.91 4.18
CA GLY A 147 -2.49 4.39 5.54
C GLY A 147 -2.64 5.90 5.60
N ILE A 148 -3.69 6.41 6.23
CA ILE A 148 -3.87 7.85 6.46
C ILE A 148 -3.11 8.24 7.73
N VAL A 149 -1.88 8.72 7.56
CA VAL A 149 -0.92 8.87 8.67
C VAL A 149 -1.01 10.23 9.38
N ASN A 150 -1.56 11.25 8.71
CA ASN A 150 -1.71 12.59 9.28
C ASN A 150 -2.73 13.43 8.50
N VAL A 151 -2.99 14.66 8.98
CA VAL A 151 -3.86 15.63 8.33
C VAL A 151 -3.16 16.25 7.11
N GLY A 152 -3.90 16.38 6.00
CA GLY A 152 -3.44 17.01 4.76
C GLY A 152 -3.97 18.42 4.54
N GLY A 153 -3.63 19.00 3.38
CA GLY A 153 -4.18 20.27 2.88
C GLY A 153 -3.21 21.46 2.90
N PHE A 154 -2.40 21.61 3.96
CA PHE A 154 -1.38 22.68 4.01
C PHE A 154 -0.05 22.13 4.52
N MET A 155 1.05 22.55 3.89
CA MET A 155 2.42 22.12 4.24
C MET A 155 2.58 20.60 4.35
N GLU A 156 2.08 19.87 3.36
CA GLU A 156 2.02 18.39 3.37
C GLU A 156 3.37 17.72 3.64
N MET A 157 4.45 18.23 3.05
CA MET A 157 5.79 17.72 3.33
C MET A 157 6.19 17.87 4.81
N ALA A 158 5.86 19.02 5.43
CA ALA A 158 6.14 19.24 6.84
C ALA A 158 5.24 18.36 7.73
N MET A 159 3.98 18.10 7.32
CA MET A 159 3.09 17.18 8.02
C MET A 159 3.64 15.76 8.02
N LEU A 160 4.15 15.27 6.88
CA LEU A 160 4.81 13.97 6.81
C LEU A 160 6.05 13.93 7.72
N GLN A 161 6.89 14.95 7.70
CA GLN A 161 8.09 15.02 8.53
C GLN A 161 7.81 15.09 10.05
N ASN A 162 6.66 15.63 10.45
CA ASN A 162 6.24 15.77 11.85
C ASN A 162 5.18 14.75 12.28
N THR A 163 4.90 13.74 11.45
CA THR A 163 3.95 12.68 11.80
C THR A 163 4.46 11.89 12.99
N ARG A 164 3.57 11.51 13.91
CA ARG A 164 3.95 10.75 15.11
C ARG A 164 4.39 9.35 14.71
N LEU A 165 5.66 9.02 14.95
CA LEU A 165 6.24 7.71 14.63
C LEU A 165 5.49 6.54 15.28
N TYR A 166 4.94 6.73 16.48
CA TYR A 166 4.11 5.72 17.14
C TYR A 166 2.93 5.29 16.25
N LEU A 167 2.16 6.25 15.73
CA LEU A 167 1.02 5.96 14.85
C LEU A 167 1.46 5.18 13.61
N VAL A 168 2.54 5.64 12.96
CA VAL A 168 3.08 4.98 11.76
C VAL A 168 3.54 3.55 12.06
N THR A 169 4.17 3.33 13.21
CA THR A 169 4.63 2.01 13.65
C THR A 169 3.47 1.06 13.95
N GLU A 170 2.41 1.55 14.62
CA GLU A 170 1.19 0.77 14.87
C GLU A 170 0.49 0.40 13.55
N MET A 171 0.33 1.37 12.64
CA MET A 171 -0.23 1.12 11.31
C MET A 171 0.60 0.11 10.52
N ALA A 172 1.93 0.22 10.56
CA ALA A 172 2.82 -0.73 9.89
C ALA A 172 2.65 -2.15 10.44
N SER A 173 2.50 -2.29 11.76
CA SER A 173 2.24 -3.58 12.41
C SER A 173 0.91 -4.19 11.95
N ILE A 174 -0.17 -3.41 11.98
CA ILE A 174 -1.50 -3.86 11.57
C ILE A 174 -1.53 -4.24 10.08
N ILE A 175 -0.92 -3.44 9.19
CA ILE A 175 -0.86 -3.77 7.76
C ILE A 175 -0.04 -5.03 7.50
N THR A 176 1.05 -5.23 8.26
CA THR A 176 1.82 -6.49 8.21
C THR A 176 0.93 -7.68 8.55
N ASP A 177 0.09 -7.57 9.59
CA ASP A 177 -0.83 -8.64 9.99
C ASP A 177 -1.96 -8.85 8.97
N ILE A 178 -2.49 -7.78 8.35
CA ILE A 178 -3.44 -7.87 7.24
C ILE A 178 -2.88 -8.75 6.12
N ILE A 179 -1.65 -8.46 5.68
CA ILE A 179 -0.98 -9.19 4.58
C ILE A 179 -0.62 -10.61 5.00
N HIS A 180 -0.21 -10.81 6.24
CA HIS A 180 0.09 -12.15 6.75
C HIS A 180 -1.17 -13.02 6.82
N TYR A 181 -2.29 -12.49 7.31
CA TYR A 181 -3.55 -13.24 7.37
C TYR A 181 -4.13 -13.48 5.98
N SER A 182 -4.03 -12.53 5.05
CA SER A 182 -4.48 -12.74 3.67
C SER A 182 -3.63 -13.81 2.97
N ASN A 183 -2.31 -13.91 3.25
CA ASN A 183 -1.48 -15.01 2.79
C ASN A 183 -2.01 -16.38 3.26
N ILE A 184 -2.37 -16.49 4.54
CA ILE A 184 -2.93 -17.74 5.10
C ILE A 184 -4.25 -18.09 4.40
N LEU A 185 -5.13 -17.12 4.23
CA LEU A 185 -6.41 -17.31 3.54
C LEU A 185 -6.22 -17.70 2.06
N TYR A 186 -5.24 -17.09 1.39
CA TYR A 186 -4.95 -17.37 -0.02
C TYR A 186 -4.42 -18.78 -0.23
N ARG A 187 -3.51 -19.24 0.64
CA ARG A 187 -2.98 -20.61 0.62
C ARG A 187 -4.04 -21.69 0.84
N ASN A 188 -5.18 -21.35 1.46
CA ASN A 188 -6.30 -22.28 1.63
C ASN A 188 -7.24 -22.33 0.41
N LYS A 189 -7.08 -21.42 -0.55
CA LYS A 189 -7.87 -21.37 -1.80
C LYS A 189 -7.21 -22.11 -2.96
N ILE A 190 -5.89 -22.26 -2.93
CA ILE A 190 -5.06 -22.95 -3.93
C ILE A 190 -4.78 -24.37 -3.45
#